data_AF-A0A3P3W962-F1
#
_entry.id   AF-A0A3P3W962-F1
#
_cell.length_a   1.000
_cell.length_b   1.000
_cell.length_c   1.000
_cell.angle_alpha   90.00
_cell.angle_beta   90.00
_cell.angle_gamma   90.00
#
_symmetry.space_group_name_H-M   'P 1'
#
loop_
_entity.id
_entity.type
_entity.pdbx_description
1 polymer ?
#
loop_
_entity_poly.entity_id
_entity_poly.type
_entity_poly.pdbx_seq_one_letter_code
_entity_poly.pdbx_strand_id
1 'polypeptide(L)'
;MKNLKIILLALTLGLTTLTSCSSDDNSSDNQVQPQPQNELLGKWDLEKVDMKMVIDGEIMMDEKDVPVKQTGLINQYEFFADNTMKYYIYNPASGTTPATEESGEGTYVRNGDQLTFTITNGNTFTIELLDSNNLHLNIFQEETVEGVNYIMDMTQKFVKLK
;
A
#
# COMPACT_ATOMS: atom_id res chain seq x y z
N MET A 1 50.26 -40.53 -21.94
CA MET A 1 51.12 -40.74 -23.13
C MET A 1 50.29 -40.47 -24.37
N LYS A 2 50.81 -39.63 -25.29
CA LYS A 2 50.43 -39.47 -26.73
C LYS A 2 49.03 -38.87 -27.02
N ASN A 3 48.81 -37.93 -27.93
CA ASN A 3 49.65 -37.14 -28.84
C ASN A 3 48.89 -35.88 -29.28
N LEU A 4 49.68 -34.83 -29.49
CA LEU A 4 49.45 -33.54 -30.13
C LEU A 4 48.77 -33.62 -31.52
N LYS A 5 47.87 -32.68 -31.83
CA LYS A 5 47.72 -32.09 -33.18
C LYS A 5 47.40 -30.59 -33.09
N ILE A 6 48.41 -29.82 -33.47
CA ILE A 6 48.42 -28.38 -33.78
C ILE A 6 47.86 -28.19 -35.20
N ILE A 7 47.54 -26.92 -35.55
CA ILE A 7 47.42 -26.28 -36.90
C ILE A 7 45.95 -25.84 -37.16
N LEU A 8 45.59 -24.60 -37.53
CA LEU A 8 46.27 -23.53 -38.26
C LEU A 8 45.75 -22.13 -37.86
N LEU A 9 46.67 -21.19 -37.94
CA LEU A 9 46.59 -19.74 -37.81
C LEU A 9 45.90 -19.09 -39.04
N ALA A 10 45.02 -18.10 -38.83
CA ALA A 10 44.70 -17.10 -39.85
C ALA A 10 44.73 -15.70 -39.22
N LEU A 11 45.83 -14.98 -39.45
CA LEU A 11 45.95 -13.55 -39.21
C LEU A 11 45.07 -12.81 -40.21
N THR A 12 44.26 -11.87 -39.71
CA THR A 12 43.90 -10.67 -40.47
C THR A 12 44.18 -9.45 -39.60
N LEU A 13 45.28 -8.77 -39.92
CA LEU A 13 45.49 -7.37 -39.52
C LEU A 13 44.46 -6.51 -40.26
N GLY A 14 43.69 -5.74 -39.52
CA GLY A 14 42.84 -4.65 -40.02
C GLY A 14 43.16 -3.39 -39.24
N LEU A 15 43.51 -2.34 -39.98
CA LEU A 15 44.18 -1.13 -39.53
C LEU A 15 43.39 -0.25 -38.55
N THR A 16 44.19 0.49 -37.79
CA THR A 16 43.90 1.65 -36.95
C THR A 16 42.99 2.70 -37.58
N THR A 17 41.95 3.09 -36.87
CA THR A 17 41.51 4.49 -36.80
C THR A 17 41.40 4.89 -35.33
N LEU A 18 42.37 5.68 -34.89
CA LEU A 18 42.27 6.45 -33.66
C LEU A 18 41.25 7.57 -33.92
N THR A 19 40.01 7.39 -33.47
CA THR A 19 39.10 8.52 -33.31
C THR A 19 39.52 9.29 -32.05
N SER A 20 40.32 10.33 -32.29
CA SER A 20 40.45 11.46 -31.38
C SER A 20 39.11 12.18 -31.29
N CYS A 21 38.33 11.91 -30.24
CA CYS A 21 37.37 12.87 -29.68
C CYS A 21 37.99 13.29 -28.35
N SER A 22 38.87 14.28 -28.38
CA SER A 22 38.49 15.68 -28.11
C SER A 22 37.68 15.76 -26.82
N SER A 23 38.37 16.22 -25.78
CA SER A 23 37.80 16.86 -24.61
C SER A 23 36.73 17.84 -25.10
N ASP A 24 35.47 17.49 -24.93
CA ASP A 24 34.37 18.42 -25.11
C ASP A 24 33.40 18.16 -23.96
N ASP A 25 33.23 19.20 -23.17
CA ASP A 25 32.40 19.27 -21.99
C ASP A 25 31.00 18.78 -22.30
N ASN A 26 30.71 17.55 -21.89
CA ASN A 26 29.34 17.17 -21.63
C ASN A 26 29.35 16.54 -20.26
N SER A 27 29.14 17.40 -19.25
CA SER A 27 28.56 16.99 -18.00
C SER A 27 27.36 16.13 -18.36
N SER A 28 27.54 14.81 -18.32
CA SER A 28 26.44 13.89 -18.15
C SER A 28 25.89 14.22 -16.77
N ASP A 29 25.08 15.27 -16.72
CA ASP A 29 24.02 15.42 -15.76
C ASP A 29 23.36 14.05 -15.77
N ASN A 30 23.71 13.27 -14.75
CA ASN A 30 22.90 12.17 -14.32
C ASN A 30 21.53 12.82 -14.11
N GLN A 31 20.67 12.75 -15.12
CA GLN A 31 19.28 13.09 -14.98
C GLN A 31 18.79 12.11 -13.93
N VAL A 32 18.78 12.59 -12.68
CA VAL A 32 18.17 11.90 -11.56
C VAL A 32 16.73 11.75 -12.00
N GLN A 33 16.38 10.59 -12.56
CA GLN A 33 15.00 10.28 -12.82
C GLN A 33 14.29 10.50 -11.48
N PRO A 34 13.24 11.33 -11.43
CA PRO A 34 12.49 11.53 -10.22
C PRO A 34 12.14 10.13 -9.69
N GLN A 35 12.64 9.80 -8.50
CA GLN A 35 12.17 8.58 -7.87
C GLN A 35 10.65 8.72 -7.76
N PRO A 36 9.89 7.68 -8.12
CA PRO A 36 8.44 7.72 -7.98
C PRO A 36 8.13 8.17 -6.54
N GLN A 37 7.49 9.33 -6.42
CA GLN A 37 7.17 9.91 -5.13
C GLN A 37 6.27 8.92 -4.41
N ASN A 38 6.64 8.51 -3.19
CA ASN A 38 5.80 7.61 -2.42
C ASN A 38 4.54 8.37 -1.96
N GLU A 39 3.49 8.30 -2.76
CA GLU A 39 2.25 9.07 -2.54
C GLU A 39 1.49 8.63 -1.27
N LEU A 40 1.85 7.49 -0.69
CA LEU A 40 1.30 7.00 0.56
C LEU A 40 1.73 7.85 1.77
N LEU A 41 2.92 8.46 1.73
CA LEU A 41 3.49 9.12 2.91
C LEU A 41 2.61 10.25 3.42
N GLY A 42 2.50 10.35 4.75
CA GLY A 42 1.71 11.36 5.44
C GLY A 42 0.46 10.79 6.12
N LYS A 43 -0.43 11.70 6.52
CA LYS A 43 -1.62 11.39 7.32
C LYS A 43 -2.85 11.20 6.46
N TRP A 44 -3.68 10.24 6.85
CA TRP A 44 -4.91 9.84 6.19
C TRP A 44 -6.03 9.80 7.22
N ASP A 45 -7.21 10.27 6.83
CA ASP A 45 -8.38 10.41 7.70
C ASP A 45 -9.58 9.76 7.02
N LEU A 46 -10.31 8.94 7.77
CA LEU A 46 -11.49 8.26 7.26
C LEU A 46 -12.57 9.28 6.88
N GLU A 47 -13.02 9.23 5.62
CA GLU A 47 -14.07 10.12 5.11
C GLU A 47 -15.41 9.40 5.06
N LYS A 48 -15.44 8.21 4.46
CA LYS A 48 -16.65 7.45 4.16
C LYS A 48 -16.46 5.97 4.35
N VAL A 49 -17.58 5.26 4.48
CA VAL A 49 -17.61 3.79 4.52
C VAL A 49 -18.68 3.28 3.56
N ASP A 50 -18.34 2.24 2.80
CA ASP A 50 -19.31 1.34 2.19
C ASP A 50 -19.45 0.13 3.10
N MET A 51 -20.68 -0.32 3.36
CA MET A 51 -20.93 -1.48 4.22
C MET A 51 -22.03 -2.34 3.64
N LYS A 52 -21.76 -3.64 3.55
CA LYS A 52 -22.76 -4.66 3.25
C LYS A 52 -22.73 -5.73 4.34
N MET A 53 -23.89 -6.00 4.91
CA MET A 53 -24.10 -7.05 5.92
C MET A 53 -25.11 -8.06 5.41
N VAL A 54 -24.73 -9.34 5.43
CA VAL A 54 -25.59 -10.47 5.06
C VAL A 54 -25.71 -11.41 6.26
N ILE A 55 -26.93 -11.81 6.58
CA ILE A 55 -27.23 -12.78 7.65
C ILE A 55 -28.03 -13.93 7.03
N ASP A 56 -27.51 -15.16 7.13
CA ASP A 56 -28.10 -16.37 6.52
C ASP A 56 -28.47 -16.21 5.03
N GLY A 57 -27.65 -15.44 4.30
CA GLY A 57 -27.86 -15.17 2.87
C GLY A 57 -28.81 -14.00 2.58
N GLU A 58 -29.46 -13.42 3.59
CA GLU A 58 -30.31 -12.23 3.43
C GLU A 58 -29.51 -10.94 3.65
N ILE A 59 -29.65 -9.98 2.75
CA ILE A 59 -29.00 -8.67 2.87
C ILE A 59 -29.77 -7.84 3.89
N MET A 60 -29.11 -7.57 5.02
CA MET A 60 -29.67 -6.78 6.12
C MET A 60 -29.29 -5.30 6.02
N MET A 61 -28.13 -5.01 5.42
CA MET A 61 -27.62 -3.67 5.20
C MET A 61 -26.82 -3.63 3.90
N ASP A 62 -26.99 -2.59 3.11
CA ASP A 62 -26.19 -2.29 1.91
C ASP A 62 -26.15 -0.77 1.73
N GLU A 63 -25.16 -0.15 2.35
CA GLU A 63 -24.96 1.30 2.36
C GLU A 63 -23.68 1.65 1.62
N LYS A 64 -23.73 2.78 0.90
CA LYS A 64 -22.61 3.30 0.10
C LYS A 64 -22.33 4.74 0.45
N ASP A 65 -21.05 5.08 0.49
CA ASP A 65 -20.53 6.43 0.70
C ASP A 65 -21.06 7.10 1.98
N VAL A 66 -21.25 6.32 3.05
CA VAL A 66 -21.76 6.82 4.34
C VAL A 66 -20.70 7.73 4.98
N PRO A 67 -20.96 9.03 5.16
CA PRO A 67 -19.99 9.94 5.74
C PRO A 67 -19.83 9.68 7.24
N VAL A 68 -18.61 9.41 7.70
CA VAL A 68 -18.39 9.05 9.11
C VAL A 68 -18.20 10.25 10.03
N LYS A 69 -17.79 11.41 9.51
CA LYS A 69 -17.42 12.57 10.34
C LYS A 69 -18.56 13.08 11.22
N GLN A 70 -19.81 12.95 10.76
CA GLN A 70 -20.99 13.38 11.52
C GLN A 70 -21.25 12.50 12.75
N THR A 71 -20.74 11.28 12.75
CA THR A 71 -20.89 10.34 13.88
C THR A 71 -19.92 10.66 15.02
N GLY A 72 -18.88 11.45 14.77
CA GLY A 72 -17.77 11.68 15.70
C GLY A 72 -16.70 10.58 15.70
N LEU A 73 -16.83 9.58 14.81
CA LEU A 73 -15.80 8.57 14.59
C LEU A 73 -14.53 9.21 14.01
N ILE A 74 -13.38 8.81 14.56
CA ILE A 74 -12.06 9.15 14.04
C ILE A 74 -11.34 7.85 13.72
N ASN A 75 -10.80 7.74 12.52
CA ASN A 75 -9.91 6.64 12.15
C ASN A 75 -8.84 7.22 11.23
N GLN A 76 -7.61 7.21 11.71
CA GLN A 76 -6.48 7.88 11.09
C GLN A 76 -5.29 6.97 11.00
N TYR A 77 -4.56 7.10 9.90
CA TYR A 77 -3.29 6.43 9.65
C TYR A 77 -2.23 7.45 9.26
N GLU A 78 -1.01 7.28 9.75
CA GLU A 78 0.16 8.05 9.31
C GLU A 78 1.25 7.09 8.83
N PHE A 79 1.65 7.22 7.57
CA PHE A 79 2.67 6.38 6.95
C PHE A 79 4.01 7.13 6.83
N PHE A 80 5.08 6.48 7.28
CA PHE A 80 6.43 7.02 7.31
C PHE A 80 7.33 6.37 6.25
N ALA A 81 8.43 7.05 5.92
CA ALA A 81 9.37 6.63 4.87
C ALA A 81 10.22 5.41 5.25
N ASP A 82 10.26 5.06 6.53
CA ASP A 82 10.97 3.89 7.08
C ASP A 82 10.11 2.62 7.11
N ASN A 83 8.96 2.63 6.41
CA ASN A 83 7.96 1.56 6.38
C ASN A 83 7.25 1.31 7.72
N THR A 84 7.30 2.27 8.64
CA THR A 84 6.46 2.26 9.85
C THR A 84 5.17 3.04 9.62
N MET A 85 4.18 2.76 10.45
CA MET A 85 2.92 3.51 10.46
C MET A 85 2.41 3.71 11.88
N LYS A 86 1.61 4.76 12.09
CA LYS A 86 0.85 5.00 13.33
C LYS A 86 -0.64 5.01 13.02
N TYR A 87 -1.46 4.49 13.92
CA TYR A 87 -2.91 4.61 13.83
C TYR A 87 -3.51 5.26 15.07
N TYR A 88 -4.66 5.89 14.86
CA TYR A 88 -5.52 6.41 15.91
C TYR A 88 -6.97 6.14 15.53
N ILE A 89 -7.70 5.46 16.42
CA ILE A 89 -9.10 5.12 16.25
C ILE A 89 -9.85 5.58 17.49
N TYR A 90 -10.90 6.36 17.29
CA TYR A 90 -11.85 6.74 18.33
C TYR A 90 -13.26 6.42 17.84
N ASN A 91 -13.96 5.58 18.60
CA ASN A 91 -15.38 5.31 18.39
C ASN A 91 -16.16 5.99 19.53
N PRO A 92 -17.04 6.96 19.21
CA PRO A 92 -17.86 7.61 20.22
C PRO A 92 -18.87 6.63 20.82
N ALA A 93 -19.36 6.98 22.02
CA ALA A 93 -20.40 6.19 22.67
C ALA A 93 -21.68 6.14 21.81
N SER A 94 -22.32 4.97 21.73
CA SER A 94 -23.55 4.76 20.97
C SER A 94 -24.51 3.86 21.74
N GLY A 95 -25.68 4.40 22.10
CA GLY A 95 -26.68 3.68 22.91
C GLY A 95 -26.10 3.23 24.24
N THR A 96 -25.98 1.92 24.43
CA THR A 96 -25.40 1.29 25.63
C THR A 96 -23.90 0.99 25.50
N THR A 97 -23.32 1.19 24.31
CA THR A 97 -21.90 0.94 24.04
C THR A 97 -21.07 2.14 24.47
N PRO A 98 -20.11 1.99 25.39
CA PRO A 98 -19.24 3.08 25.80
C PRO A 98 -18.32 3.50 24.66
N ALA A 99 -17.80 4.73 24.73
CA ALA A 99 -16.77 5.19 23.81
C ALA A 99 -15.51 4.31 23.95
N THR A 100 -14.81 4.11 22.84
CA THR A 100 -13.52 3.39 22.80
C THR A 100 -12.49 4.23 22.08
N GLU A 101 -11.24 4.10 22.52
CA GLU A 101 -10.10 4.80 21.95
C GLU A 101 -8.94 3.81 21.88
N GLU A 102 -8.29 3.75 20.72
CA GLU A 102 -7.16 2.89 20.46
C GLU A 102 -6.13 3.65 19.63
N SER A 103 -4.85 3.47 19.95
CA SER A 103 -3.76 3.97 19.12
C SER A 103 -2.58 3.03 19.21
N GLY A 104 -1.73 3.07 18.19
CA GLY A 104 -0.56 2.21 18.16
C GLY A 104 0.31 2.43 16.94
N GLU A 105 1.30 1.58 16.84
CA GLU A 105 2.27 1.56 15.74
C GLU A 105 2.26 0.20 15.05
N GLY A 106 2.70 0.21 13.81
CA GLY A 106 2.81 -0.97 12.98
C GLY A 106 3.85 -0.79 11.89
N THR A 107 3.95 -1.79 11.03
CA THR A 107 4.78 -1.75 9.83
C THR A 107 3.92 -2.03 8.62
N TYR A 108 4.37 -1.59 7.45
CA TYR A 108 3.68 -1.88 6.20
C TYR A 108 4.64 -2.33 5.11
N VAL A 109 4.14 -3.16 4.21
CA VAL A 109 4.81 -3.58 3.00
C VAL A 109 3.95 -3.16 1.81
N ARG A 110 4.58 -2.54 0.81
CA ARG A 110 3.92 -2.11 -0.42
C ARG A 110 4.27 -3.05 -1.56
N ASN A 111 3.26 -3.48 -2.30
CA ASN A 111 3.39 -4.25 -3.53
C ASN A 111 2.49 -3.62 -4.62
N GLY A 112 3.07 -2.70 -5.41
CA GLY A 112 2.30 -1.88 -6.35
C GLY A 112 1.34 -0.95 -5.60
N ASP A 113 0.05 -1.08 -5.90
CA ASP A 113 -1.03 -0.30 -5.28
C ASP A 113 -1.64 -1.00 -4.06
N GLN A 114 -1.20 -2.23 -3.77
CA GLN A 114 -1.61 -2.96 -2.59
C GLN A 114 -0.62 -2.73 -1.44
N LEU A 115 -1.18 -2.54 -0.25
CA LEU A 115 -0.47 -2.34 1.00
C LEU A 115 -0.93 -3.38 2.01
N THR A 116 0.02 -4.06 2.62
CA THR A 116 -0.23 -4.96 3.73
C THR A 116 0.37 -4.35 4.98
N PHE A 117 -0.43 -4.03 5.98
CA PHE A 117 0.09 -3.52 7.25
C PHE A 117 -0.19 -4.47 8.40
N THR A 118 0.77 -4.54 9.32
CA THR A 118 0.74 -5.37 10.52
C THR A 118 0.80 -4.44 11.73
N ILE A 119 -0.28 -4.44 12.51
CA ILE A 119 -0.33 -3.75 13.80
C ILE A 119 0.18 -4.67 14.91
N THR A 120 0.58 -4.08 16.04
CA THR A 120 1.32 -4.76 17.12
C THR A 120 0.59 -6.01 17.70
N ASN A 121 -0.72 -6.15 17.51
CA ASN A 121 -1.48 -7.34 17.91
C ASN A 121 -1.44 -8.50 16.89
N GLY A 122 -0.70 -8.36 15.79
CA GLY A 122 -0.53 -9.38 14.74
C GLY A 122 -1.60 -9.36 13.64
N ASN A 123 -2.62 -8.51 13.76
CA ASN A 123 -3.64 -8.39 12.72
C ASN A 123 -3.04 -7.78 11.46
N THR A 124 -3.35 -8.41 10.32
CA THR A 124 -2.87 -7.99 9.00
C THR A 124 -4.06 -7.56 8.15
N PHE A 125 -3.93 -6.41 7.52
CA PHE A 125 -4.98 -5.80 6.71
C PHE A 125 -4.46 -5.45 5.32
N THR A 126 -5.35 -5.48 4.33
CA THR A 126 -5.03 -5.14 2.94
C THR A 126 -5.68 -3.82 2.56
N ILE A 127 -4.85 -2.84 2.20
CA ILE A 127 -5.25 -1.54 1.69
C ILE A 127 -4.94 -1.48 0.19
N GLU A 128 -5.81 -0.83 -0.56
CA GLU A 128 -5.59 -0.41 -1.94
C GLU A 128 -5.40 1.11 -2.01
N LEU A 129 -4.28 1.56 -2.55
CA LEU A 129 -4.03 2.96 -2.85
C LEU A 129 -4.61 3.26 -4.23
N LEU A 130 -5.64 4.09 -4.30
CA LEU A 130 -6.27 4.43 -5.58
C LEU A 130 -5.53 5.57 -6.30
N ASP A 131 -5.13 6.58 -5.53
CA ASP A 131 -4.35 7.72 -6.01
C ASP A 131 -3.65 8.45 -4.84
N SER A 132 -2.94 9.53 -5.16
CA SER A 132 -2.21 10.36 -4.17
C SER A 132 -3.02 10.94 -3.01
N ASN A 133 -4.35 10.96 -3.11
CA ASN A 133 -5.27 11.57 -2.15
C ASN A 133 -6.33 10.60 -1.62
N ASN A 134 -6.51 9.43 -2.24
CA ASN A 134 -7.56 8.46 -1.89
C ASN A 134 -6.99 7.07 -1.61
N LEU A 135 -7.40 6.49 -0.47
CA LEU A 135 -6.98 5.17 0.00
C LEU A 135 -8.20 4.37 0.44
N HIS A 136 -8.31 3.12 -0.01
CA HIS A 136 -9.40 2.22 0.34
C HIS A 136 -8.87 1.04 1.17
N LEU A 137 -9.39 0.86 2.38
CA LEU A 137 -9.17 -0.33 3.19
C LEU A 137 -10.38 -1.25 3.06
N ASN A 138 -10.17 -2.42 2.48
CA ASN A 138 -11.22 -3.43 2.34
C ASN A 138 -11.12 -4.42 3.50
N ILE A 139 -12.24 -4.62 4.19
CA ILE A 139 -12.37 -5.52 5.33
C ILE A 139 -13.50 -6.49 5.00
N PHE A 140 -13.15 -7.78 4.92
CA PHE A 140 -14.10 -8.86 4.77
C PHE A 140 -14.05 -9.75 6.02
N GLN A 141 -15.20 -9.98 6.63
CA GLN A 141 -15.36 -10.89 7.76
C GLN A 141 -16.52 -11.84 7.47
N GLU A 142 -16.28 -13.13 7.70
CA GLU A 142 -17.31 -14.16 7.65
C GLU A 142 -17.18 -15.01 8.92
N GLU A 143 -18.27 -15.12 9.67
CA GLU A 143 -18.32 -15.90 10.90
C GLU A 143 -19.66 -16.61 11.06
N THR A 144 -19.63 -17.77 11.71
CA THR A 144 -20.85 -18.49 12.07
C THR A 144 -21.01 -18.48 13.59
N VAL A 145 -22.10 -17.88 14.07
CA VAL A 145 -22.43 -17.78 15.50
C VAL A 145 -23.76 -18.48 15.74
N GLU A 146 -23.78 -19.47 16.63
CA GLU A 146 -24.99 -20.25 16.96
C GLU A 146 -25.72 -20.87 15.74
N GLY A 147 -24.99 -21.14 14.66
CA GLY A 147 -25.53 -21.72 13.43
C GLY A 147 -26.04 -20.70 12.41
N VAL A 148 -25.98 -19.41 12.72
CA VAL A 148 -26.29 -18.29 11.81
C VAL A 148 -24.99 -17.81 11.15
N ASN A 149 -24.99 -17.68 9.82
CA ASN A 149 -23.84 -17.16 9.08
C ASN A 149 -23.92 -15.64 8.94
N TYR A 150 -22.87 -14.95 9.36
CA TYR A 150 -22.71 -13.50 9.26
C TYR A 150 -21.61 -13.19 8.28
N ILE A 151 -21.90 -12.37 7.27
CA ILE A 151 -20.92 -11.86 6.32
C ILE A 151 -20.96 -10.33 6.39
N MET A 152 -19.80 -9.73 6.63
CA MET A 152 -19.57 -8.30 6.57
C MET A 152 -18.53 -7.99 5.49
N ASP A 153 -18.90 -7.16 4.54
CA ASP A 153 -18.02 -6.60 3.52
C ASP A 153 -18.02 -5.08 3.67
N MET A 154 -16.87 -4.51 4.00
CA MET A 154 -16.71 -3.09 4.31
C MET A 154 -15.54 -2.49 3.53
N THR A 155 -15.76 -1.35 2.89
CA THR A 155 -14.69 -0.51 2.33
C THR A 155 -14.64 0.79 3.10
N GLN A 156 -13.54 1.02 3.81
CA GLN A 156 -13.23 2.29 4.46
C GLN A 156 -12.47 3.18 3.48
N LYS A 157 -12.98 4.38 3.22
CA LYS A 157 -12.46 5.33 2.23
C LYS A 157 -11.81 6.51 2.93
N PHE A 158 -10.50 6.59 2.83
CA PHE A 158 -9.66 7.60 3.47
C PHE A 158 -9.25 8.67 2.49
N VAL A 159 -9.15 9.90 3.01
CA VAL A 159 -8.59 11.04 2.31
C VAL A 159 -7.31 11.51 2.97
N LYS A 160 -6.36 11.97 2.16
CA LYS A 160 -5.09 12.51 2.67
C LYS A 160 -5.31 13.85 3.36
N LEU A 161 -4.75 14.02 4.55
CA LEU A 161 -4.71 15.29 5.27
C LEU A 161 -3.62 16.17 4.66
N LYS A 162 -3.97 17.44 4.41
CA LYS A 162 -3.07 18.46 3.86
C LYS A 162 -2.15 19.05 4.92
#